data_AF-A0A966Z417-F1
#
_entry.id   AF-A0A966Z417-F1
#
_cell.length_a   1.000
_cell.length_b   1.000
_cell.length_c   1.000
_cell.angle_alpha   90.00
_cell.angle_beta   90.00
_cell.angle_gamma   90.00
#
_symmetry.space_group_name_H-M   'P 1'
#
loop_
_entity.id
_entity.type
_entity.pdbx_description
1 polymer ?
#
loop_
_entity_poly.entity_id
_entity_poly.type
_entity_poly.pdbx_seq_one_letter_code
_entity_poly.pdbx_strand_id
1 'polypeptide(L)' 'NPPRIREETPIKLIFTVTDLAGEVSRLQAAGVQLELKPWGAADGIDPEGNVFQLVGV' A
#
# COMPACT_ATOMS: atom_id res chain seq x y z
N ASN A 1 -6.14 26.78 -14.35
CA ASN A 1 -6.12 25.96 -13.11
C ASN A 1 -4.71 25.51 -12.84
N PRO A 2 -4.06 25.98 -11.76
CA PRO A 2 -2.78 25.43 -11.36
C PRO A 2 -2.95 24.00 -10.83
N PRO A 3 -1.92 23.15 -10.94
CA PRO A 3 -1.89 21.85 -10.25
C PRO A 3 -1.94 22.08 -8.73
N ARG A 4 -2.68 21.23 -8.01
CA ARG A 4 -2.71 21.23 -6.54
C ARG A 4 -1.36 20.77 -5.99
N ILE A 5 -1.04 21.16 -4.76
CA ILE A 5 0.14 20.67 -4.07
C ILE A 5 0.03 19.15 -3.90
N ARG A 6 1.15 18.44 -4.07
CA ARG A 6 1.19 16.97 -4.08
C ARG A 6 0.62 16.35 -2.80
N GLU A 7 0.83 17.02 -1.66
CA GLU A 7 0.34 16.65 -0.33
C GLU A 7 -1.21 16.66 -0.24
N GLU A 8 -1.92 17.29 -1.18
CA GLU A 8 -3.39 17.26 -1.29
C GLU A 8 -3.92 16.21 -2.28
N THR A 9 -3.04 15.45 -2.94
CA THR A 9 -3.40 14.48 -3.98
C THR A 9 -2.78 13.12 -3.65
N PRO A 10 -3.50 12.25 -2.90
CA PRO A 10 -3.02 10.91 -2.59
C PRO A 10 -2.66 10.14 -3.86
N ILE A 11 -1.50 9.49 -3.85
CA ILE A 11 -1.03 8.66 -4.97
C ILE A 11 -1.23 7.19 -4.61
N LYS A 12 -1.55 6.37 -5.61
CA LYS A 12 -1.51 4.91 -5.47
C LYS A 12 -0.16 4.37 -5.98
N LEU A 13 0.58 3.70 -5.12
CA LEU A 13 1.81 2.98 -5.43
C LEU A 13 1.52 1.48 -5.47
N ILE A 14 2.10 0.76 -6.43
CA ILE A 14 1.96 -0.70 -6.52
C ILE A 14 3.34 -1.31 -6.46
N PHE A 15 3.54 -2.20 -5.49
CA PHE A 15 4.78 -2.94 -5.28
C PHE A 15 4.54 -4.41 -5.56
N THR A 16 5.38 -4.97 -6.41
CA THR A 16 5.35 -6.39 -6.74
C THR A 16 6.29 -7.16 -5.81
N VAL A 17 5.78 -8.23 -5.21
CA VAL A 17 6.53 -9.05 -4.22
C VAL A 17 6.40 -10.53 -4.56
N THR A 18 7.45 -11.30 -4.27
CA THR A 18 7.47 -12.76 -4.53
C THR A 18 6.70 -13.56 -3.50
N ASP A 19 6.55 -13.03 -2.28
CA ASP A 19 5.78 -13.65 -1.20
C ASP A 19 4.88 -12.60 -0.55
N LEU A 20 3.64 -12.52 -1.05
CA LEU A 20 2.66 -11.57 -0.53
C LEU A 20 2.31 -11.85 0.94
N ALA A 21 2.18 -13.12 1.32
CA ALA A 21 1.78 -13.49 2.67
C ALA A 21 2.88 -13.16 3.69
N GLY A 22 4.14 -13.45 3.34
CA GLY A 22 5.31 -13.10 4.14
C GLY A 22 5.46 -11.60 4.32
N GLU A 23 5.32 -10.81 3.24
CA GLU A 23 5.45 -9.36 3.32
C GLU A 23 4.32 -8.70 4.11
N VAL A 24 3.08 -9.18 3.96
CA VAL A 24 1.96 -8.74 4.79
C VAL A 24 2.24 -9.01 6.27
N SER A 25 2.68 -10.23 6.60
CA SER A 25 3.00 -10.61 7.98
C SER A 25 4.12 -9.74 8.56
N ARG A 26 5.18 -9.50 7.78
CA ARG A 26 6.32 -8.64 8.16
C ARG A 26 5.88 -7.21 8.46
N LEU A 27 5.03 -6.63 7.63
CA LEU A 27 4.55 -5.26 7.79
C LEU A 27 3.57 -5.12 8.95
N GLN A 28 2.66 -6.08 9.12
CA GLN A 28 1.76 -6.11 10.28
C GLN A 28 2.55 -6.23 11.60
N ALA A 29 3.61 -7.04 11.63
CA ALA A 29 4.50 -7.15 12.79
C ALA A 29 5.25 -5.83 13.08
N ALA A 30 5.48 -5.00 12.06
CA ALA A 30 6.04 -3.66 12.21
C ALA A 30 4.99 -2.59 12.59
N GLY A 31 3.72 -2.98 12.80
CA GLY A 31 2.64 -2.07 13.17
C GLY A 31 1.92 -1.41 12.00
N VAL A 32 2.20 -1.83 10.76
CA VAL A 32 1.53 -1.31 9.58
C VAL A 32 0.16 -1.97 9.44
N GLN A 33 -0.88 -1.16 9.32
CA GLN A 33 -2.23 -1.65 9.05
C GLN A 33 -2.38 -1.93 7.56
N LEU A 34 -2.73 -3.17 7.24
CA LEU A 34 -2.96 -3.63 5.87
C LEU A 34 -4.34 -4.27 5.75
N GLU A 35 -5.04 -3.98 4.66
CA GLU A 35 -6.29 -4.62 4.26
C GLU A 35 -6.01 -5.65 3.15
N LEU A 36 -6.22 -6.93 3.45
CA LEU A 36 -6.16 -7.98 2.45
C LEU A 36 -7.37 -7.90 1.51
N LYS A 37 -7.10 -7.91 0.22
CA LYS A 37 -8.12 -7.85 -0.83
C LYS A 37 -8.46 -9.25 -1.35
N PRO A 38 -9.72 -9.53 -1.72
CA PRO A 38 -10.16 -10.85 -2.19
C PRO A 38 -9.44 -11.36 -3.45
N TRP A 39 -8.86 -10.45 -4.24
CA TRP A 39 -8.15 -10.77 -5.49
C TRP A 39 -6.65 -11.00 -5.31
N GLY A 40 -6.16 -11.18 -4.07
CA GLY A 40 -4.75 -11.49 -3.80
C GLY A 40 -3.84 -10.27 -3.83
N ALA A 41 -4.25 -9.20 -3.14
CA ALA A 41 -3.44 -8.00 -2.91
C ALA A 41 -3.57 -7.55 -1.46
N ALA A 42 -2.69 -6.64 -1.01
CA ALA A 42 -2.81 -5.99 0.28
C ALA A 42 -2.64 -4.47 0.13
N ASP A 43 -3.61 -3.70 0.60
CA ASP A 43 -3.55 -2.23 0.59
C ASP A 43 -3.14 -1.71 1.97
N GLY A 44 -2.29 -0.68 2.00
CA GLY A 44 -1.96 0.09 3.20
C GLY A 44 -2.03 1.59 2.93
N ILE A 45 -2.20 2.36 4.00
CA ILE A 45 -2.18 3.82 3.95
C ILE A 45 -0.93 4.30 4.70
N ASP A 46 -0.12 5.13 4.05
CA ASP A 46 1.04 5.74 4.68
C ASP A 46 0.66 7.02 5.46
N PRO A 47 1.57 7.60 6.27
CA PRO A 47 1.27 8.81 7.04
C PRO A 47 0.92 10.06 6.20
N GLU A 48 1.27 10.08 4.91
CA GLU A 48 0.92 11.15 3.98
C GLU A 48 -0.46 10.93 3.33
N GLY A 49 -1.08 9.77 3.57
CA GLY A 49 -2.37 9.38 3.00
C GLY A 49 -2.28 8.68 1.66
N ASN A 50 -1.08 8.32 1.17
CA ASN A 50 -0.93 7.54 -0.04
C ASN A 50 -1.40 6.11 0.18
N VAL A 51 -1.95 5.50 -0.86
CA VAL A 51 -2.27 4.07 -0.87
C VAL A 51 -1.08 3.33 -1.45
N PHE A 52 -0.50 2.39 -0.72
CA PHE A 52 0.45 1.44 -1.28
C PHE A 52 -0.19 0.06 -1.33
N GLN A 53 -0.11 -0.59 -2.49
CA GLN A 53 -0.64 -1.93 -2.73
C GLN A 53 0.52 -2.90 -2.92
N LEU A 54 0.49 -4.03 -2.22
CA LEU A 54 1.34 -5.19 -2.50
C LEU A 54 0.60 -6.16 -3.40
N VAL A 55 1.26 -6.66 -4.43
CA VAL A 55 0.75 -7.69 -5.33
C VAL A 55 1.77 -8.82 -5.50
N GLY A 56 1.30 -10.06 -5.50
CA GLY A 56 2.14 -11.22 -5.81
C GLY A 56 2.50 -11.30 -7.29
N VAL A 57 3.68 -11.86 -7.60
CA VAL A 57 4.06 -12.38 -8.94
C VAL A 57 4.00 -13.89 -9.01
#